data_AF-A0A1Y2EHR9-F1
#
_entry.id   AF-A0A1Y2EHR9-F1
#
_cell.length_a   1.000
_cell.length_b   1.000
_cell.length_c   1.000
_cell.angle_alpha   90.00
_cell.angle_beta   90.00
_cell.angle_gamma   90.00
#
_symmetry.space_group_name_H-M   'P 1'
#
loop_
_entity.id
_entity.type
_entity.pdbx_description
1 polymer ?
#
loop_
_entity_poly.entity_id
_entity_poly.type
_entity_poly.pdbx_seq_one_letter_code
_entity_poly.pdbx_strand_id
1 'polypeptide(L)'
;SWCSSQISSCALLCGDTGLDTNSCDHNTLDYACICGNSTAPGLQYYTETMPTFICDKAYENCVDNANGDSTTTGECEDNIKSHCGTLDPASVSKNDSSTAASAVGSSSAIAASAALNTVSRASAADSPSSSDSS
;
A
#
# COMPACT_ATOMS: atom_id res chain seq x y z
N SER A 1 1.14 14.93 15.27
CA SER A 1 1.26 13.75 16.16
C SER A 1 0.96 12.50 15.34
N TRP A 2 1.35 11.31 15.79
CA TRP A 2 1.15 10.07 15.03
C TRP A 2 -0.32 9.81 14.68
N CYS A 3 -1.22 10.01 15.64
CA CYS A 3 -2.66 9.85 15.39
C CYS A 3 -3.20 10.83 14.35
N SER A 4 -2.77 12.10 14.34
CA SER A 4 -3.21 13.04 13.31
C SER A 4 -2.78 12.59 11.90
N SER A 5 -1.54 12.12 11.77
CA SER A 5 -1.02 11.56 10.52
C SER A 5 -1.80 10.32 10.10
N GLN A 6 -1.99 9.36 11.01
CA GLN A 6 -2.79 8.15 10.77
C GLN A 6 -4.21 8.46 10.29
N ILE A 7 -4.91 9.38 10.96
CA ILE A 7 -6.28 9.77 10.62
C ILE A 7 -6.32 10.42 9.23
N SER A 8 -5.33 11.27 8.92
CA SER A 8 -5.20 11.90 7.60
C SER A 8 -4.90 10.87 6.51
N SER A 9 -3.96 9.96 6.74
CA SER A 9 -3.59 8.89 5.82
C SER A 9 -4.79 7.98 5.54
N CYS A 10 -5.56 7.60 6.57
CA CYS A 10 -6.78 6.82 6.39
C CYS A 10 -7.79 7.52 5.46
N ALA A 11 -7.99 8.83 5.64
CA ALA A 11 -8.88 9.61 4.78
C ALA A 11 -8.43 9.64 3.31
N LEU A 12 -7.12 9.81 3.08
CA LEU A 12 -6.54 9.76 1.73
C LEU A 12 -6.72 8.37 1.09
N LEU A 13 -6.44 7.32 1.85
CA LEU A 13 -6.49 5.93 1.39
C LEU A 13 -7.91 5.44 1.09
N CYS A 14 -8.92 5.91 1.83
CA CYS A 14 -10.30 5.57 1.54
C CYS A 14 -10.89 6.38 0.37
N GLY A 15 -10.34 7.57 0.08
CA GLY A 15 -10.71 8.38 -1.09
C GLY A 15 -12.22 8.48 -1.31
N ASP A 16 -12.67 8.14 -2.51
CA ASP A 16 -14.07 8.24 -2.92
C ASP A 16 -15.01 7.24 -2.25
N THR A 17 -14.49 6.16 -1.67
CA THR A 17 -15.31 5.21 -0.91
C THR A 17 -15.78 5.78 0.43
N GLY A 18 -15.17 6.88 0.88
CA GLY A 18 -15.47 7.53 2.15
C GLY A 18 -14.99 6.75 3.37
N LEU A 19 -15.19 7.34 4.55
CA LEU A 19 -14.80 6.75 5.84
C LEU A 19 -16.00 6.13 6.54
N ASP A 20 -15.85 4.90 7.01
CA ASP A 20 -16.77 4.28 7.98
C ASP A 20 -16.21 4.41 9.40
N THR A 21 -14.96 3.97 9.61
CA THR A 21 -14.26 4.08 10.89
C THR A 21 -12.89 4.70 10.67
N ASN A 22 -12.57 5.75 11.43
CA ASN A 22 -11.25 6.37 11.43
C ASN A 22 -10.91 6.86 12.84
N SER A 23 -10.19 6.04 13.60
CA SER A 23 -9.90 6.30 15.01
C SER A 23 -8.43 6.03 15.33
N CYS A 24 -7.94 6.75 16.34
CA CYS A 24 -6.62 6.54 16.91
C CYS A 24 -6.60 6.99 18.37
N ASP A 25 -6.10 6.14 19.26
CA ASP A 25 -5.88 6.46 20.66
C ASP A 25 -4.43 6.88 20.90
N HIS A 26 -4.24 8.03 21.53
CA HIS A 26 -2.92 8.60 21.76
C HIS A 26 -2.10 7.89 22.84
N ASN A 27 -2.74 7.13 23.72
CA ASN A 27 -2.11 6.48 24.87
C ASN A 27 -1.80 5.02 24.55
N THR A 28 -2.76 4.29 23.97
CA THR A 28 -2.60 2.86 23.64
C THR A 28 -2.02 2.64 22.26
N LEU A 29 -2.04 3.67 21.40
CA LEU A 29 -1.66 3.58 19.99
C LEU A 29 -2.59 2.65 19.19
N ASP A 30 -3.76 2.30 19.73
CA ASP A 30 -4.79 1.57 19.00
C ASP A 30 -5.35 2.44 17.88
N TYR A 31 -5.56 1.85 16.71
CA TYR A 31 -6.09 2.56 15.55
C TYR A 31 -7.04 1.66 14.76
N ALA A 32 -7.99 2.29 14.08
CA ALA A 32 -8.86 1.63 13.11
C ALA A 32 -9.08 2.52 11.88
N CYS A 33 -8.99 1.91 10.71
CA CYS A 33 -9.27 2.55 9.43
C CYS A 33 -10.12 1.59 8.58
N ILE A 34 -11.41 1.89 8.47
CA ILE A 34 -12.39 1.16 7.66
C ILE A 34 -13.03 2.17 6.70
N CYS A 35 -13.01 1.85 5.43
CA CYS A 35 -13.62 2.66 4.38
C CYS A 35 -15.11 2.33 4.22
N GLY A 36 -15.87 3.19 3.55
CA GLY A 36 -17.34 3.04 3.40
C GLY A 36 -17.79 1.80 2.64
N ASN A 37 -16.90 1.14 1.91
CA ASN A 37 -17.14 -0.17 1.27
C ASN A 37 -16.81 -1.38 2.18
N SER A 38 -16.66 -1.15 3.48
CA SER A 38 -16.28 -2.15 4.49
C SER A 38 -14.92 -2.82 4.25
N THR A 39 -14.00 -2.13 3.57
CA THR A 39 -12.61 -2.59 3.39
C THR A 39 -11.66 -1.79 4.28
N ALA A 40 -10.52 -2.40 4.62
CA ALA A 40 -9.44 -1.73 5.33
C ALA A 40 -8.22 -1.60 4.40
N PRO A 41 -7.65 -0.40 4.24
CA PRO A 41 -6.44 -0.25 3.44
C PRO A 41 -5.25 -0.90 4.15
N GLY A 42 -4.27 -1.36 3.38
CA GLY A 42 -3.03 -1.92 3.90
C GLY A 42 -2.12 -0.86 4.50
N LEU A 43 -2.47 -0.32 5.66
CA LEU A 43 -1.80 0.82 6.31
C LEU A 43 -0.29 0.62 6.48
N GLN A 44 0.16 -0.61 6.77
CA GLN A 44 1.59 -0.88 6.97
C GLN A 44 2.48 -0.62 5.75
N TYR A 45 1.92 -0.51 4.53
CA TYR A 45 2.70 -0.22 3.34
C TYR A 45 2.98 1.28 3.21
N TYR A 46 2.23 2.10 3.95
CA TYR A 46 2.23 3.55 3.78
C TYR A 46 3.00 4.25 4.90
N THR A 47 3.73 5.28 4.53
CA THR A 47 4.28 6.25 5.47
C THR A 47 3.15 7.01 6.16
N GLU A 48 3.50 7.71 7.24
CA GLU A 48 2.54 8.53 8.00
C GLU A 48 1.35 7.72 8.57
N THR A 49 1.59 6.43 8.85
CA THR A 49 0.62 5.53 9.49
C THR A 49 1.18 4.97 10.79
N MET A 50 0.29 4.53 11.69
CA MET A 50 0.67 3.92 12.97
C MET A 50 1.64 2.74 12.82
N PRO A 51 1.43 1.75 11.93
CA PRO A 51 2.39 0.67 11.74
C PRO A 51 3.78 1.16 11.36
N THR A 52 3.88 2.14 10.46
CA THR A 52 5.17 2.65 9.99
C THR A 52 5.87 3.45 11.07
N PHE A 53 5.15 4.27 11.84
CA PHE A 53 5.73 4.96 13.00
C PHE A 53 6.26 4.00 14.06
N ILE A 54 5.53 2.92 14.34
CA ILE A 54 5.97 1.87 15.28
C ILE A 54 7.22 1.16 14.74
N CYS A 55 7.23 0.85 13.44
CA CYS A 55 8.38 0.24 12.78
C CYS A 55 9.62 1.14 12.82
N ASP A 56 9.46 2.43 12.53
CA ASP A 56 10.53 3.42 12.60
C ASP A 56 11.08 3.56 14.01
N LYS A 57 10.22 3.54 15.05
CA LYS A 57 10.69 3.53 16.45
C LYS A 57 11.36 2.24 16.85
N ALA A 58 10.92 1.09 16.33
CA ALA A 58 11.61 -0.17 16.55
C ALA A 58 13.03 -0.13 15.94
N TYR A 59 13.17 0.46 14.75
CA TYR A 59 14.47 0.66 14.11
C TYR A 59 15.36 1.61 14.92
N GLU A 60 14.86 2.79 15.31
CA GLU A 60 15.61 3.74 16.15
C GLU A 60 16.09 3.08 17.44
N ASN A 61 15.21 2.37 18.15
CA ASN A 61 15.58 1.65 19.37
C ASN A 61 16.64 0.57 19.10
N CYS A 62 16.58 -0.11 17.96
CA CYS A 62 17.57 -1.13 17.59
C CYS A 62 18.95 -0.49 17.37
N VAL A 63 19.01 0.61 16.62
CA VAL A 63 20.26 1.35 16.35
C VAL A 63 20.84 1.95 17.64
N ASP A 64 20.00 2.49 18.51
CA ASP A 64 20.45 3.01 19.82
C ASP A 64 21.09 1.89 20.67
N ASN A 65 20.52 0.69 20.64
CA ASN A 65 21.08 -0.48 21.32
C ASN A 65 22.35 -1.04 20.66
N ALA A 66 22.57 -0.76 19.38
CA ALA A 66 23.80 -1.17 18.68
C ALA A 66 25.05 -0.44 19.21
N ASN A 67 24.89 0.71 19.90
CA ASN A 67 26.00 1.46 20.51
C ASN A 67 27.16 1.78 19.54
N GLY A 68 26.85 1.99 18.25
CA GLY A 68 27.83 2.28 17.20
C GLY A 68 28.45 1.04 16.54
N ASP A 69 27.98 -0.17 16.86
CA ASP A 69 28.32 -1.37 16.10
C ASP A 69 27.66 -1.32 14.72
N SER A 70 28.48 -1.23 13.66
CA SER A 70 28.01 -1.14 12.29
C SER A 70 27.35 -2.43 11.80
N THR A 71 27.75 -3.59 12.30
CA THR A 71 27.15 -4.87 11.94
C THR A 71 25.75 -4.97 12.53
N THR A 72 25.59 -4.67 13.82
CA THR A 72 24.26 -4.66 14.45
C THR A 72 23.36 -3.58 13.84
N THR A 73 23.92 -2.42 13.48
CA THR A 73 23.17 -1.38 12.75
C THR A 73 22.64 -1.90 11.40
N GLY A 74 23.48 -2.61 10.63
CA GLY A 74 23.06 -3.25 9.38
C GLY A 74 21.97 -4.32 9.60
N GLU A 75 22.05 -5.09 10.68
CA GLU A 75 20.99 -6.04 11.05
C GLU A 75 19.67 -5.32 11.38
N CYS A 76 19.70 -4.16 12.03
CA CYS A 76 18.51 -3.33 12.26
C CYS A 76 17.90 -2.83 10.94
N GLU A 77 18.74 -2.44 9.98
CA GLU A 77 18.28 -2.03 8.64
C GLU A 77 17.60 -3.20 7.92
N ASP A 78 18.26 -4.35 7.87
CA ASP A 78 17.80 -5.52 7.12
C ASP A 78 16.56 -6.18 7.74
N ASN A 79 16.45 -6.22 9.07
CA ASN A 79 15.38 -6.95 9.76
C ASN A 79 14.23 -6.07 10.25
N ILE A 80 14.39 -4.75 10.28
CA ILE A 80 13.35 -3.83 10.75
C ILE A 80 13.05 -2.79 9.69
N LYS A 81 14.03 -1.95 9.32
CA LYS A 81 13.78 -0.79 8.46
C LYS A 81 13.26 -1.20 7.08
N SER A 82 13.81 -2.27 6.52
CA SER A 82 13.43 -2.85 5.22
C SER A 82 11.95 -3.29 5.16
N HIS A 83 11.33 -3.53 6.31
CA HIS A 83 9.95 -3.97 6.43
C HIS A 83 8.97 -2.83 6.79
N CYS A 84 9.47 -1.61 7.02
CA CYS A 84 8.62 -0.45 7.27
C CYS A 84 7.93 0.04 5.99
N GLY A 85 6.75 0.65 6.14
CA GLY A 85 6.02 1.25 5.03
C GLY A 85 6.80 2.36 4.34
N THR A 86 6.72 2.41 3.02
CA THR A 86 7.46 3.36 2.17
C THR A 86 6.59 4.13 1.18
N LEU A 87 5.32 3.73 1.03
CA LEU A 87 4.40 4.36 0.08
C LEU A 87 3.82 5.65 0.64
N ASP A 88 3.74 6.69 -0.18
CA ASP A 88 3.05 7.94 0.18
C ASP A 88 1.52 7.72 0.14
N PRO A 89 0.76 7.91 1.23
CA PRO A 89 -0.70 7.78 1.23
C PRO A 89 -1.38 8.76 0.25
N ALA A 90 -0.77 9.89 -0.08
CA ALA A 90 -1.29 10.83 -1.08
C ALA A 90 -1.04 10.39 -2.54
N SER A 91 -0.38 9.25 -2.76
CA SER A 91 -0.21 8.69 -4.11
C SER A 91 -1.48 8.05 -4.66
N VAL A 92 -2.38 7.57 -3.81
CA VAL A 92 -3.64 6.92 -4.21
C VAL A 92 -4.59 7.89 -4.93
N SER A 93 -4.67 9.14 -4.46
CA SER A 93 -5.51 10.18 -5.06
C SER A 93 -5.00 10.63 -6.44
N LYS A 94 -3.76 10.31 -6.80
CA LYS A 94 -3.19 10.63 -8.12
C LYS A 94 -3.60 9.61 -9.20
N ASN A 95 -4.08 8.43 -8.80
CA ASN A 95 -4.36 7.34 -9.74
C ASN A 95 -5.77 7.43 -10.39
N ASP A 96 -6.67 8.26 -9.84
CA ASP A 96 -7.99 8.58 -10.44
C ASP A 96 -7.96 9.74 -11.45
N SER A 97 -6.79 10.38 -11.63
CA SER A 97 -6.55 11.37 -12.69
C SER A 97 -5.53 10.82 -13.68
N SER A 98 -6.00 10.16 -14.73
CA SER A 98 -5.20 9.47 -15.75
C SER A 98 -4.02 10.27 -16.33
N THR A 99 -2.92 9.55 -16.61
CA THR A 99 -1.87 9.83 -17.62
C THR A 99 -0.86 10.97 -17.36
N ALA A 100 0.35 10.62 -16.91
CA ALA A 100 1.64 10.82 -17.62
C ALA A 100 2.81 10.55 -16.67
N ALA A 101 3.52 9.43 -16.89
CA ALA A 101 4.81 9.18 -16.29
C ALA A 101 5.79 10.28 -16.74
N SER A 102 6.23 11.11 -15.80
CA SER A 102 7.45 11.92 -15.97
C SER A 102 8.61 11.14 -15.36
N ALA A 103 9.21 10.27 -16.18
CA ALA A 103 10.51 9.69 -15.87
C ALA A 103 11.59 10.73 -16.15
N VAL A 104 12.25 11.22 -15.11
CA VAL A 104 13.52 11.94 -15.21
C VAL A 104 14.58 11.17 -14.43
N GLY A 105 15.51 10.53 -15.17
CA GLY A 105 16.62 9.79 -14.59
C GLY A 105 17.28 8.78 -15.55
N SER A 106 18.03 9.28 -16.53
CA SER A 106 19.03 8.64 -17.40
C SER A 106 19.84 7.50 -16.71
N SER A 107 20.29 6.37 -17.29
CA SER A 107 20.68 5.99 -18.66
C SER A 107 20.88 4.46 -18.77
N SER A 108 20.53 3.85 -19.91
CA SER A 108 21.35 2.88 -20.70
C SER A 108 20.47 1.93 -21.53
N ALA A 109 20.77 1.88 -22.83
CA ALA A 109 20.05 1.20 -23.89
C ALA A 109 20.21 -0.33 -23.87
N ILE A 110 19.24 -1.07 -24.44
CA ILE A 110 19.36 -1.75 -25.77
C ILE A 110 18.05 -2.44 -26.22
N ALA A 111 17.67 -2.05 -27.44
CA ALA A 111 16.88 -2.64 -28.54
C ALA A 111 16.10 -3.99 -28.48
N ALA A 112 14.91 -3.90 -29.12
CA ALA A 112 14.24 -4.82 -30.07
C ALA A 112 13.70 -6.17 -29.54
N SER A 113 12.48 -6.61 -29.84
CA SER A 113 11.84 -6.73 -31.16
C SER A 113 10.33 -7.03 -31.05
N ALA A 114 9.54 -6.62 -32.06
CA ALA A 114 8.43 -7.29 -32.76
C ALA A 114 7.69 -8.49 -32.08
N ALA A 115 6.39 -8.76 -32.22
CA ALA A 115 5.31 -8.29 -33.09
C ALA A 115 3.95 -8.78 -32.53
N LEU A 116 2.90 -8.01 -32.84
CA LEU A 116 1.54 -8.41 -33.24
C LEU A 116 1.06 -9.85 -32.95
N ASN A 117 -0.05 -10.00 -32.22
CA ASN A 117 -1.06 -11.02 -32.53
C ASN A 117 -2.47 -10.54 -32.13
N THR A 118 -3.30 -10.37 -33.15
CA THR A 118 -4.74 -10.09 -33.10
C THR A 118 -5.57 -11.33 -32.78
N VAL A 119 -6.79 -11.07 -32.31
CA VAL A 119 -8.06 -11.81 -32.46
C VAL A 119 -8.46 -12.88 -31.43
N SER A 120 -9.46 -12.48 -30.64
CA SER A 120 -10.68 -13.15 -30.16
C SER A 120 -10.74 -14.68 -30.09
N ARG A 121 -11.17 -15.16 -28.90
CA ARG A 121 -12.28 -16.13 -28.82
C ARG A 121 -13.00 -16.05 -27.48
N ALA A 122 -14.23 -15.58 -27.54
CA ALA A 122 -15.28 -15.90 -26.58
C ALA A 122 -15.68 -17.38 -26.74
N SER A 123 -16.01 -18.05 -25.64
CA SER A 123 -17.13 -19.02 -25.49
C SER A 123 -16.95 -19.85 -24.22
N ALA A 124 -17.91 -19.75 -23.30
CA ALA A 124 -18.48 -20.83 -22.46
C ALA A 124 -19.32 -20.13 -21.35
N ALA A 125 -20.53 -20.51 -21.00
CA ALA A 125 -21.21 -21.77 -21.21
C ALA A 125 -22.74 -21.59 -21.32
N ASP A 126 -23.30 -22.48 -22.11
CA ASP A 126 -24.72 -22.72 -22.37
C ASP A 126 -25.44 -23.21 -21.10
N SER A 127 -26.65 -22.69 -20.89
CA SER A 127 -27.62 -23.17 -19.89
C SER A 127 -28.70 -23.97 -20.62
N PRO A 128 -29.17 -25.09 -20.05
CA PRO A 128 -30.55 -25.49 -20.28
C PRO A 128 -31.35 -25.52 -18.97
N SER A 129 -32.38 -24.67 -18.93
CA SER A 129 -33.49 -24.77 -17.98
C SER A 129 -34.47 -25.85 -18.43
N SER A 130 -35.05 -26.53 -17.44
CA SER A 130 -35.97 -27.68 -17.47
C SER A 130 -37.22 -27.53 -18.35
N SER A 131 -37.80 -28.65 -18.82
CA SER A 131 -39.19 -29.13 -18.53
C SER A 131 -39.79 -30.05 -19.62
N ASP A 132 -40.52 -31.06 -19.16
CA ASP A 132 -41.78 -31.63 -19.68
C ASP A 132 -41.85 -33.05 -20.28
N SER A 133 -42.49 -33.91 -19.48
CA SER A 133 -43.56 -34.91 -19.71
C SER A 133 -43.80 -35.56 -21.08
N SER A 134 -43.81 -36.90 -21.11
CA SER A 134 -44.92 -37.78 -21.57
C SER A 134 -44.61 -39.25 -21.28
#